data_AF-A0A3T6ZK02-F1
#
_entry.id   AF-A0A3T6ZK02-F1
#
_cell.length_a   1.000
_cell.length_b   1.000
_cell.length_c   1.000
_cell.angle_alpha   90.00
_cell.angle_beta   90.00
_cell.angle_gamma   90.00
#
_symmetry.space_group_name_H-M   'P 1'
#
loop_
_entity.id
_entity.type
_entity.pdbx_description
1 polymer ?
#
loop_
_entity_poly.entity_id
_entity_poly.type
_entity_poly.pdbx_seq_one_letter_code
_entity_poly.pdbx_strand_id
1 'polypeptide(L)'
;MNDIFSLIESSRKIKKESIASTVRMPESLHTFIETLACDLELSKQEIMLKLLEQGARSAQEALAEIEKKELVELGAVEQLEPQTAAGFHILNTNKAHSDEDSEWMLGKGIAAAFYDPWKWNINRIKPNEVVFLYENGKGIVAYGRGTGEVKIRDYHGDKDECHYQELEGFKILENPLSAAQIKKILERNVVFLRTMSAMPDGQKVLNLIEG
;
A
#
# COMPACT_ATOMS: atom_id res chain seq x y z
N MET A 1 38.87 -11.88 18.64
CA MET A 1 38.86 -10.58 19.35
C MET A 1 38.32 -9.58 18.34
N ASN A 2 37.07 -9.14 18.48
CA ASN A 2 36.45 -8.24 17.50
C ASN A 2 37.04 -6.84 17.69
N ASP A 3 37.78 -6.36 16.69
CA ASP A 3 38.38 -5.02 16.67
C ASP A 3 37.28 -3.95 16.56
N ILE A 4 37.44 -2.81 17.25
CA ILE A 4 36.50 -1.69 17.22
C ILE A 4 36.27 -1.20 15.79
N PHE A 5 37.27 -1.30 14.93
CA PHE A 5 37.15 -0.94 13.51
C PHE A 5 36.19 -1.85 12.74
N SER A 6 36.15 -3.15 13.01
CA SER A 6 35.21 -4.07 12.35
C SER A 6 33.77 -3.88 12.84
N LEU A 7 33.59 -3.45 14.09
CA LEU A 7 32.29 -3.02 14.61
C LEU A 7 31.80 -1.72 13.93
N ILE A 8 32.68 -0.76 13.68
CA ILE A 8 32.35 0.49 12.98
C ILE A 8 31.99 0.22 11.51
N GLU A 9 32.74 -0.64 10.81
CA GLU A 9 32.44 -1.00 9.42
C GLU A 9 31.13 -1.80 9.29
N SER A 10 30.86 -2.72 10.20
CA SER A 10 29.60 -3.47 10.23
C SER A 10 28.39 -2.58 10.55
N SER A 11 28.57 -1.50 11.33
CA SER A 11 27.51 -0.53 11.62
C SER A 11 27.10 0.34 10.42
N ARG A 12 27.94 0.39 9.37
CA ARG A 12 27.66 1.09 8.10
C ARG A 12 26.91 0.23 7.08
N LYS A 13 26.75 -1.08 7.32
CA LYS A 13 25.82 -1.90 6.50
C LYS A 13 24.40 -1.43 6.78
N ILE A 14 23.86 -0.65 5.83
CA ILE A 14 22.47 -0.19 5.67
C ILE A 14 21.68 -0.31 6.98
N LYS A 15 21.83 0.68 7.87
CA LYS A 15 20.84 0.90 8.91
C LYS A 15 19.51 1.10 8.20
N LYS A 16 18.61 0.11 8.26
CA LYS A 16 17.20 0.35 7.96
C LYS A 16 16.78 1.54 8.80
N GLU A 17 16.29 2.59 8.16
CA GLU A 17 15.84 3.77 8.87
C GLU A 17 14.74 3.37 9.87
N SER A 18 15.05 3.51 11.17
CA SER A 18 14.12 3.18 12.25
C SER A 18 13.58 4.47 12.83
N ILE A 19 12.25 4.58 12.92
CA ILE A 19 11.59 5.73 13.53
C ILE A 19 11.27 5.39 14.99
N ALA A 20 11.75 6.20 15.92
CA ALA A 20 11.42 6.05 17.34
C ALA A 20 9.93 6.37 17.57
N SER A 21 9.20 5.43 18.16
CA SER A 21 7.77 5.56 18.44
C SER A 21 7.48 5.24 19.90
N THR A 22 6.66 6.07 20.56
CA THR A 22 6.25 5.86 21.96
C THR A 22 4.90 5.14 22.01
N VAL A 23 4.83 4.03 22.75
CA VAL A 23 3.60 3.24 22.92
C VAL A 23 3.15 3.29 24.38
N ARG A 24 1.88 3.64 24.61
CA ARG A 24 1.21 3.43 25.91
C ARG A 24 0.49 2.09 25.86
N MET A 25 0.63 1.29 26.92
CA MET A 25 0.03 -0.03 27.02
C MET A 25 -0.54 -0.26 28.42
N PRO A 26 -1.54 -1.15 28.56
CA PRO A 26 -2.03 -1.58 29.87
C PRO A 26 -0.91 -2.19 30.73
N GLU A 27 -0.99 -2.00 32.05
CA GLU A 27 -0.03 -2.58 33.00
C GLU A 27 0.08 -4.10 32.85
N SER A 28 -1.03 -4.80 32.63
CA SER A 28 -1.03 -6.25 32.42
C SER A 28 -0.20 -6.69 31.22
N LEU A 29 -0.27 -5.95 30.10
CA LEU A 29 0.52 -6.23 28.90
C LEU A 29 1.99 -5.89 29.13
N HIS A 30 2.26 -4.79 29.84
CA HIS A 30 3.61 -4.38 30.21
C HIS A 30 4.31 -5.45 31.04
N THR A 31 3.66 -5.93 32.11
CA THR A 31 4.18 -6.99 32.99
C THR A 31 4.40 -8.28 32.22
N PHE A 32 3.46 -8.67 31.34
CA PHE A 32 3.64 -9.85 30.49
C PHE A 32 4.91 -9.76 29.62
N ILE A 33 5.13 -8.61 28.96
CA ILE A 33 6.30 -8.39 28.11
C ILE A 33 7.59 -8.42 28.94
N GLU A 34 7.58 -7.84 30.14
CA GLU A 34 8.74 -7.89 31.04
C GLU A 34 9.07 -9.31 31.49
N THR A 35 8.07 -10.09 31.91
CA THR A 35 8.27 -11.49 32.29
C THR A 35 8.81 -12.30 31.11
N LEU A 36 8.22 -12.14 29.93
CA LEU A 36 8.67 -12.85 28.73
C LEU A 36 10.10 -12.46 28.31
N ALA A 37 10.46 -11.19 28.48
CA ALA A 37 11.83 -10.71 28.23
C ALA A 37 12.84 -11.36 29.18
N CYS A 38 12.50 -11.49 30.46
CA CYS A 38 13.31 -12.21 31.44
C CYS A 38 13.45 -13.71 31.07
N ASP A 39 12.34 -14.37 30.74
CA ASP A 39 12.33 -15.81 30.41
C ASP A 39 13.12 -16.14 29.14
N LEU A 40 13.12 -15.23 28.16
CA LEU A 40 13.81 -15.41 26.87
C LEU A 40 15.20 -14.77 26.82
N GLU A 41 15.65 -14.15 27.91
CA GLU A 41 16.94 -13.44 28.00
C GLU A 41 17.13 -12.36 26.91
N LEU A 42 16.04 -11.65 26.57
CA LEU A 42 16.04 -10.57 25.57
C LEU A 42 15.68 -9.24 26.23
N SER A 43 16.01 -8.13 25.57
CA SER A 43 15.51 -6.84 26.04
C SER A 43 14.00 -6.70 25.81
N LYS A 44 13.35 -5.93 26.69
CA LYS A 44 11.94 -5.57 26.54
C LYS A 44 11.63 -4.98 25.16
N GLN A 45 12.52 -4.13 24.65
CA GLN A 45 12.39 -3.48 23.35
C GLN A 45 12.44 -4.51 22.21
N GLU A 46 13.30 -5.51 22.30
CA GLU A 46 13.37 -6.60 21.31
C GLU A 46 12.13 -7.47 21.33
N ILE A 47 11.62 -7.84 22.52
CA ILE A 47 10.36 -8.59 22.63
C ILE A 47 9.19 -7.78 22.06
N MET A 48 9.08 -6.49 22.42
CA MET A 48 8.05 -5.60 21.86
C MET A 48 8.12 -5.54 20.35
N LEU A 49 9.32 -5.36 19.78
CA LEU A 49 9.52 -5.29 18.34
C LEU A 49 9.08 -6.60 17.67
N LYS A 50 9.50 -7.76 18.17
CA LYS A 50 9.13 -9.08 17.61
C LYS A 50 7.62 -9.31 17.64
N LEU A 51 6.96 -8.97 18.75
CA LEU A 51 5.50 -9.09 18.88
C LEU A 51 4.78 -8.15 17.91
N LEU A 52 5.26 -6.91 17.76
CA LEU A 52 4.72 -5.95 16.79
C LEU A 52 4.93 -6.41 15.34
N GLU A 53 6.10 -6.94 15.01
CA GLU A 53 6.39 -7.51 13.69
C GLU A 53 5.48 -8.69 13.36
N GLN A 54 5.24 -9.57 14.33
CA GLN A 54 4.32 -10.69 14.17
C GLN A 54 2.88 -10.19 13.98
N GLY A 55 2.42 -9.26 14.83
CA GLY A 55 1.08 -8.68 14.72
C GLY A 55 0.86 -7.95 13.40
N ALA A 56 1.86 -7.20 12.93
CA ALA A 56 1.83 -6.52 11.63
C ALA A 56 1.72 -7.53 10.48
N ARG A 57 2.51 -8.61 10.51
CA ARG A 57 2.44 -9.68 9.51
C ARG A 57 1.07 -10.33 9.48
N SER A 58 0.52 -10.72 10.63
CA SER A 58 -0.81 -11.33 10.71
C SER A 58 -1.91 -10.39 10.19
N ALA A 59 -1.79 -9.08 10.46
CA ALA A 59 -2.72 -8.10 9.92
C ALA A 59 -2.60 -7.96 8.39
N GLN A 60 -1.38 -7.95 7.85
CA GLN A 60 -1.13 -7.92 6.40
C GLN A 60 -1.69 -9.16 5.70
N GLU A 61 -1.45 -10.34 6.24
CA GLU A 61 -1.97 -11.61 5.72
C GLU A 61 -3.51 -11.62 5.71
N ALA A 62 -4.15 -11.16 6.79
CA ALA A 62 -5.60 -11.07 6.84
C ALA A 62 -6.16 -10.10 5.79
N LEU A 63 -5.52 -8.94 5.58
CA LEU A 63 -5.92 -7.99 4.56
C LEU A 63 -5.76 -8.53 3.14
N ALA A 64 -4.64 -9.23 2.87
CA ALA A 64 -4.37 -9.87 1.59
C ALA A 64 -5.41 -10.96 1.28
N GLU A 65 -5.78 -11.77 2.27
CA GLU A 65 -6.80 -12.82 2.11
C GLU A 65 -8.18 -12.23 1.80
N ILE A 66 -8.54 -11.11 2.43
CA ILE A 66 -9.79 -10.41 2.11
C ILE A 66 -9.74 -9.85 0.67
N GLU A 67 -8.65 -9.17 0.28
CA GLU A 67 -8.50 -8.62 -1.07
C GLU A 67 -8.54 -9.73 -2.14
N LYS A 68 -7.90 -10.88 -1.87
CA LYS A 68 -7.94 -12.05 -2.75
C LYS A 68 -9.38 -12.59 -2.92
N LYS A 69 -10.15 -12.70 -1.83
CA LYS A 69 -11.55 -13.15 -1.89
C LYS A 69 -12.42 -12.17 -2.69
N GLU A 70 -12.28 -10.88 -2.42
CA GLU A 70 -13.00 -9.84 -3.17
C GLU A 70 -12.65 -9.88 -4.67
N LEU A 71 -11.39 -10.12 -5.04
CA LEU A 71 -10.98 -10.29 -6.44
C LEU A 71 -11.66 -11.48 -7.11
N VAL A 72 -11.76 -12.62 -6.42
CA VAL A 72 -12.44 -13.83 -6.92
C VAL A 72 -13.93 -13.58 -7.10
N GLU A 73 -14.58 -12.95 -6.12
CA GLU A 73 -16.02 -12.63 -6.17
C GLU A 73 -16.33 -11.65 -7.31
N LEU A 74 -15.55 -10.57 -7.44
CA LEU A 74 -15.75 -9.55 -8.47
C LEU A 74 -15.49 -10.11 -9.88
N GLY A 75 -14.51 -11.01 -10.03
CA GLY A 75 -14.28 -11.72 -11.29
C GLY A 75 -15.47 -12.60 -11.72
N ALA A 76 -16.26 -13.12 -10.78
CA ALA A 76 -17.48 -13.86 -11.08
C ALA A 76 -18.66 -12.94 -11.44
N VAL A 77 -18.75 -11.75 -10.83
CA VAL A 77 -19.85 -10.79 -11.04
C VAL A 77 -19.66 -9.98 -12.34
N GLU A 78 -18.43 -9.61 -12.71
CA GLU A 78 -18.15 -8.88 -13.98
C GLU A 78 -18.55 -9.67 -15.24
N GLN A 79 -18.77 -10.99 -15.15
CA GLN A 79 -19.29 -11.79 -16.27
C GLN A 79 -20.79 -11.60 -16.53
N LEU A 80 -21.53 -10.94 -15.62
CA LEU A 80 -23.00 -10.94 -15.62
C LEU A 80 -23.65 -9.58 -15.93
N GLU A 81 -22.99 -8.43 -15.69
CA GLU A 81 -23.60 -7.12 -15.93
C GLU A 81 -22.63 -6.05 -16.46
N PRO A 82 -23.02 -5.26 -17.48
CA PRO A 82 -22.27 -4.08 -17.90
C PRO A 82 -22.46 -2.93 -16.89
N GLN A 83 -21.39 -2.58 -16.18
CA GLN A 83 -21.32 -1.42 -15.28
C GLN A 83 -21.43 -0.11 -16.08
N THR A 84 -22.38 0.75 -15.73
CA THR A 84 -22.77 1.94 -16.52
C THR A 84 -22.25 3.28 -15.99
N ALA A 85 -21.52 3.31 -14.87
CA ALA A 85 -20.91 4.53 -14.32
C ALA A 85 -19.38 4.42 -14.26
N ALA A 86 -18.67 5.50 -14.58
CA ALA A 86 -17.23 5.58 -14.42
C ALA A 86 -16.86 5.39 -12.94
N GLY A 87 -16.19 4.28 -12.63
CA GLY A 87 -15.70 3.98 -11.30
C GLY A 87 -14.53 4.85 -10.88
N PHE A 88 -14.27 4.86 -9.58
CA PHE A 88 -13.13 5.50 -8.97
C PHE A 88 -12.37 4.45 -8.17
N HIS A 89 -11.05 4.46 -8.28
CA HIS A 89 -10.15 3.54 -7.62
C HIS A 89 -9.11 4.31 -6.84
N ILE A 90 -8.72 3.78 -5.68
CA ILE A 90 -7.49 4.18 -5.00
C ILE A 90 -6.50 3.02 -5.11
N LEU A 91 -5.32 3.31 -5.64
CA LEU A 91 -4.28 2.33 -5.93
C LEU A 91 -3.00 2.72 -5.19
N ASN A 92 -2.46 1.78 -4.41
CA ASN A 92 -1.20 1.97 -3.72
C ASN A 92 -0.04 1.97 -4.72
N THR A 93 0.90 2.92 -4.58
CA THR A 93 2.10 3.05 -5.43
C THR A 93 3.21 2.06 -5.11
N ASN A 94 2.96 1.10 -4.22
CA ASN A 94 3.92 0.12 -3.72
C ASN A 94 5.13 0.72 -2.95
N LYS A 95 5.08 2.00 -2.59
CA LYS A 95 6.19 2.72 -1.92
C LYS A 95 6.71 2.04 -0.65
N ALA A 96 5.82 1.37 0.10
CA ALA A 96 6.22 0.65 1.31
C ALA A 96 7.13 -0.56 1.03
N HIS A 97 7.13 -1.08 -0.19
CA HIS A 97 7.92 -2.24 -0.61
C HIS A 97 9.05 -1.88 -1.57
N SER A 98 8.83 -0.91 -2.47
CA SER A 98 9.81 -0.49 -3.47
C SER A 98 9.67 0.99 -3.81
N ASP A 99 10.75 1.75 -3.56
CA ASP A 99 10.85 3.14 -3.98
C ASP A 99 10.85 3.27 -5.51
N GLU A 100 11.53 2.34 -6.19
CA GLU A 100 11.65 2.31 -7.65
C GLU A 100 10.29 2.12 -8.33
N ASP A 101 9.42 1.27 -7.78
CA ASP A 101 8.08 1.06 -8.34
C ASP A 101 7.23 2.31 -8.24
N SER A 102 7.27 2.97 -7.07
CA SER A 102 6.51 4.19 -6.84
C SER A 102 7.01 5.31 -7.76
N GLU A 103 8.32 5.47 -7.89
CA GLU A 103 8.94 6.43 -8.82
C GLU A 103 8.62 6.11 -10.28
N TRP A 104 8.59 4.84 -10.66
CA TRP A 104 8.22 4.39 -12.00
C TRP A 104 6.74 4.71 -12.28
N MET A 105 5.85 4.43 -11.34
CA MET A 105 4.42 4.72 -11.45
C MET A 105 4.16 6.23 -11.64
N LEU A 106 4.79 7.05 -10.80
CA LEU A 106 4.64 8.51 -10.86
C LEU A 106 5.33 9.13 -12.07
N GLY A 107 6.53 8.68 -12.41
CA GLY A 107 7.32 9.22 -13.52
C GLY A 107 6.77 8.85 -14.89
N LYS A 108 6.06 7.71 -15.01
CA LYS A 108 5.41 7.29 -16.26
C LYS A 108 3.92 7.62 -16.33
N GLY A 109 3.30 8.02 -15.22
CA GLY A 109 1.86 8.28 -15.16
C GLY A 109 1.04 7.01 -15.39
N ILE A 110 1.34 5.96 -14.62
CA ILE A 110 0.74 4.64 -14.80
C ILE A 110 0.13 4.12 -13.48
N ALA A 111 -0.90 3.30 -13.62
CA ALA A 111 -1.41 2.42 -12.58
C ALA A 111 -0.74 1.05 -12.76
N ALA A 112 -0.08 0.53 -11.72
CA ALA A 112 0.60 -0.76 -11.78
C ALA A 112 0.40 -1.56 -10.49
N ALA A 113 0.43 -2.87 -10.62
CA ALA A 113 0.51 -3.80 -9.49
C ALA A 113 1.34 -5.03 -9.88
N PHE A 114 1.86 -5.69 -8.86
CA PHE A 114 2.90 -6.71 -8.98
C PHE A 114 2.47 -7.99 -8.29
N TYR A 115 2.83 -9.12 -8.89
CA TYR A 115 2.55 -10.48 -8.43
C TYR A 115 1.06 -10.86 -8.32
N ASP A 116 0.77 -12.16 -8.43
CA ASP A 116 -0.54 -12.72 -8.14
C ASP A 116 -0.85 -12.65 -6.62
N PRO A 117 -2.11 -12.34 -6.22
CA PRO A 117 -3.27 -12.02 -7.06
C PRO A 117 -3.40 -10.51 -7.38
N TRP A 118 -2.53 -9.67 -6.81
CA TRP A 118 -2.74 -8.23 -6.81
C TRP A 118 -2.60 -7.57 -8.18
N LYS A 119 -1.75 -8.11 -9.07
CA LYS A 119 -1.59 -7.62 -10.45
C LYS A 119 -2.91 -7.59 -11.23
N TRP A 120 -3.85 -8.50 -10.92
CA TRP A 120 -5.16 -8.58 -11.56
C TRP A 120 -6.08 -7.39 -11.25
N ASN A 121 -5.81 -6.62 -10.18
CA ASN A 121 -6.52 -5.37 -9.93
C ASN A 121 -6.46 -4.42 -11.12
N ILE A 122 -5.31 -4.37 -11.80
CA ILE A 122 -5.10 -3.46 -12.93
C ILE A 122 -6.00 -3.81 -14.13
N ASN A 123 -6.35 -5.08 -14.30
CA ASN A 123 -7.24 -5.53 -15.38
C ASN A 123 -8.68 -5.06 -15.20
N ARG A 124 -9.03 -4.62 -14.00
CA ARG A 124 -10.37 -4.18 -13.64
C ARG A 124 -10.61 -2.71 -13.90
N ILE A 125 -9.55 -1.91 -14.05
CA ILE A 125 -9.64 -0.49 -14.36
C ILE A 125 -10.19 -0.36 -15.79
N LYS A 126 -11.38 0.22 -15.93
CA LYS A 126 -12.05 0.42 -17.22
C LYS A 126 -11.71 1.79 -17.83
N PRO A 127 -11.95 1.99 -19.13
CA PRO A 127 -11.73 3.28 -19.78
C PRO A 127 -12.48 4.41 -19.06
N ASN A 128 -11.82 5.56 -18.89
CA ASN A 128 -12.30 6.77 -18.22
C ASN A 128 -12.55 6.67 -16.70
N GLU A 129 -12.33 5.53 -16.06
CA GLU A 129 -12.37 5.43 -14.60
C GLU A 129 -11.22 6.19 -13.96
N VAL A 130 -11.45 6.83 -12.83
CA VAL A 130 -10.42 7.65 -12.18
C VAL A 130 -9.61 6.79 -11.22
N VAL A 131 -8.30 6.83 -11.36
CA VAL A 131 -7.35 6.15 -10.47
C VAL A 131 -6.59 7.19 -9.69
N PHE A 132 -6.74 7.17 -8.37
CA PHE A 132 -5.93 7.94 -7.43
C PHE A 132 -4.74 7.11 -6.98
N LEU A 133 -3.52 7.60 -7.21
CA LEU A 133 -2.30 6.97 -6.72
C LEU A 133 -2.04 7.40 -5.28
N TYR A 134 -1.99 6.43 -4.38
CA TYR A 134 -1.79 6.60 -2.96
C TYR A 134 -0.38 6.15 -2.55
N GLU A 135 0.32 7.01 -1.83
CA GLU A 135 1.64 6.74 -1.26
C GLU A 135 1.51 6.59 0.26
N ASN A 136 1.98 5.46 0.82
CA ASN A 136 1.95 5.21 2.25
C ASN A 136 2.65 6.33 3.03
N GLY A 137 1.98 6.85 4.06
CA GLY A 137 2.51 7.93 4.89
C GLY A 137 2.33 9.35 4.31
N LYS A 138 1.99 9.50 3.02
CA LYS A 138 1.70 10.81 2.41
C LYS A 138 0.22 11.01 2.10
N GLY A 139 -0.42 10.07 1.41
CA GLY A 139 -1.79 10.24 0.92
C GLY A 139 -1.93 10.01 -0.58
N ILE A 140 -3.00 10.55 -1.18
CA ILE A 140 -3.13 10.63 -2.64
C ILE A 140 -2.12 11.66 -3.14
N VAL A 141 -1.20 11.23 -4.00
CA VAL A 141 -0.11 12.04 -4.55
C VAL A 141 -0.29 12.35 -6.03
N ALA A 142 -1.12 11.57 -6.74
CA ALA A 142 -1.40 11.79 -8.15
C ALA A 142 -2.75 11.17 -8.53
N TYR A 143 -3.26 11.53 -9.70
CA TYR A 143 -4.43 10.88 -10.28
C TYR A 143 -4.36 10.89 -11.82
N GLY A 144 -5.16 10.03 -12.43
CA GLY A 144 -5.42 10.05 -13.87
C GLY A 144 -6.58 9.13 -14.23
N ARG A 145 -6.93 9.05 -15.51
CA ARG A 145 -8.03 8.21 -16.01
C ARG A 145 -7.49 6.93 -16.64
N GLY A 146 -8.06 5.79 -16.27
CA GLY A 146 -7.73 4.49 -16.84
C GLY A 146 -8.03 4.45 -18.34
N THR A 147 -7.17 3.76 -19.09
CA THR A 147 -7.36 3.52 -20.53
C THR A 147 -8.17 2.26 -20.80
N GLY A 148 -8.20 1.31 -19.84
CA GLY A 148 -8.70 -0.04 -20.05
C GLY A 148 -7.70 -0.97 -20.74
N GLU A 149 -6.54 -0.46 -21.18
CA GLU A 149 -5.54 -1.22 -21.93
C GLU A 149 -4.44 -1.75 -21.00
N VAL A 150 -4.56 -3.03 -20.61
CA VAL A 150 -3.58 -3.69 -19.76
C VAL A 150 -2.32 -4.04 -20.55
N LYS A 151 -1.18 -3.59 -20.06
CA LYS A 151 0.16 -3.99 -20.51
C LYS A 151 0.77 -4.92 -19.46
N ILE A 152 1.50 -5.92 -19.92
CA ILE A 152 2.12 -6.96 -19.08
C ILE A 152 3.63 -6.94 -19.32
N ARG A 153 4.40 -7.07 -18.24
CA ARG A 153 5.86 -7.21 -18.29
C ARG A 153 6.38 -8.11 -17.18
N ASP A 154 7.60 -8.59 -17.37
CA ASP A 154 8.36 -9.30 -16.35
C ASP A 154 8.73 -8.35 -15.19
N TYR A 155 8.85 -8.90 -13.99
CA TYR A 155 9.19 -8.17 -12.78
C TYR A 155 10.18 -8.97 -11.93
N HIS A 156 11.32 -8.36 -11.57
CA HIS A 156 12.45 -9.03 -10.89
C HIS A 156 12.90 -10.37 -11.48
N GLY A 157 12.73 -10.55 -12.79
CA GLY A 157 13.09 -11.79 -13.51
C GLY A 157 11.98 -12.84 -13.54
N ASP A 158 10.87 -12.60 -12.84
CA ASP A 158 9.67 -13.43 -12.90
C ASP A 158 8.76 -12.95 -14.03
N LYS A 159 8.25 -13.91 -14.79
CA LYS A 159 7.58 -13.65 -16.06
C LYS A 159 6.15 -13.16 -15.87
N ASP A 160 5.75 -12.12 -16.61
CA ASP A 160 4.37 -11.59 -16.60
C ASP A 160 3.86 -11.20 -15.19
N GLU A 161 4.76 -10.84 -14.26
CA GLU A 161 4.42 -10.52 -12.87
C GLU A 161 4.14 -9.03 -12.62
N CYS A 162 4.16 -8.18 -13.64
CA CYS A 162 3.71 -6.80 -13.55
C CYS A 162 2.62 -6.52 -14.58
N HIS A 163 1.45 -6.13 -14.10
CA HIS A 163 0.38 -5.58 -14.93
C HIS A 163 0.32 -4.07 -14.71
N TYR A 164 0.15 -3.31 -15.78
CA TYR A 164 0.02 -1.86 -15.69
C TYR A 164 -0.89 -1.28 -16.78
N GLN A 165 -1.46 -0.10 -16.52
CA GLN A 165 -2.15 0.74 -17.50
C GLN A 165 -1.55 2.15 -17.49
N GLU A 166 -1.44 2.76 -18.67
CA GLU A 166 -1.20 4.19 -18.76
C GLU A 166 -2.46 4.97 -18.33
N LEU A 167 -2.24 6.11 -17.66
CA LEU A 167 -3.30 6.98 -17.19
C LEU A 167 -3.39 8.25 -18.04
N GLU A 168 -4.56 8.48 -18.61
CA GLU A 168 -4.86 9.68 -19.37
C GLU A 168 -5.07 10.89 -18.45
N GLY A 169 -4.56 12.04 -18.89
CA GLY A 169 -4.65 13.28 -18.11
C GLY A 169 -3.96 13.19 -16.75
N PHE A 170 -2.92 12.37 -16.64
CA PHE A 170 -2.17 12.16 -15.41
C PHE A 170 -1.64 13.46 -14.83
N LYS A 171 -1.86 13.67 -13.53
CA LYS A 171 -1.36 14.82 -12.77
C LYS A 171 -0.83 14.39 -11.42
N ILE A 172 0.39 14.86 -11.10
CA ILE A 172 0.94 14.82 -9.76
C ILE A 172 0.40 16.03 -8.99
N LEU A 173 -0.06 15.80 -7.76
CA LEU A 173 -0.56 16.85 -6.89
C LEU A 173 0.61 17.58 -6.24
N GLU A 174 0.60 18.90 -6.32
CA GLU A 174 1.55 19.74 -5.56
C GLU A 174 1.40 19.53 -4.06
N ASN A 175 0.16 19.36 -3.59
CA ASN A 175 -0.19 19.12 -2.21
C ASN A 175 -0.93 17.77 -2.09
N PRO A 176 -0.26 16.70 -1.61
CA PRO A 176 -0.91 15.42 -1.41
C PRO A 176 -2.10 15.50 -0.44
N LEU A 177 -3.14 14.70 -0.70
CA LEU A 177 -4.29 14.57 0.21
C LEU A 177 -4.06 13.41 1.17
N SER A 178 -3.81 13.72 2.44
CA SER A 178 -3.58 12.71 3.47
C SER A 178 -4.79 11.80 3.69
N ALA A 179 -4.55 10.60 4.23
CA ALA A 179 -5.61 9.67 4.61
C ALA A 179 -6.68 10.29 5.52
N ALA A 180 -6.28 11.20 6.42
CA ALA A 180 -7.20 11.91 7.30
C ALA A 180 -8.10 12.89 6.54
N GLN A 181 -7.55 13.65 5.58
CA GLN A 181 -8.32 14.53 4.71
C GLN A 181 -9.30 13.73 3.85
N ILE A 182 -8.85 12.63 3.23
CA ILE A 182 -9.71 11.75 2.41
C ILE A 182 -10.88 11.22 3.24
N LYS A 183 -10.63 10.68 4.44
CA LYS A 183 -11.71 10.20 5.32
C LYS A 183 -12.70 11.31 5.69
N LYS A 184 -12.21 12.53 5.92
CA LYS A 184 -13.06 13.68 6.22
C LYS A 184 -13.95 14.07 5.03
N ILE A 185 -13.42 14.05 3.81
CA ILE A 185 -14.15 14.38 2.57
C ILE A 185 -15.22 13.33 2.28
N LEU A 186 -14.89 12.06 2.49
CA LEU A 186 -15.77 10.94 2.16
C LEU A 186 -16.77 10.60 3.27
N GLU A 187 -16.54 11.12 4.49
CA GLU A 187 -17.36 10.84 5.69
C GLU A 187 -17.45 9.34 6.01
N ARG A 188 -16.44 8.56 5.61
CA ARG A 188 -16.35 7.13 5.86
C ARG A 188 -14.92 6.65 6.03
N ASN A 189 -14.77 5.42 6.50
CA ASN A 189 -13.49 4.74 6.48
C ASN A 189 -13.16 4.24 5.07
N VAL A 190 -11.90 4.46 4.69
CA VAL A 190 -11.27 3.88 3.50
C VAL A 190 -10.11 3.02 3.98
N VAL A 191 -9.97 1.84 3.39
CA VAL A 191 -8.85 0.93 3.67
C VAL A 191 -7.71 1.25 2.70
N PHE A 192 -6.64 1.86 3.22
CA PHE A 192 -5.48 2.30 2.42
C PHE A 192 -4.32 1.28 2.37
N LEU A 193 -4.46 0.16 3.09
CA LEU A 193 -3.41 -0.86 3.23
C LEU A 193 -3.50 -1.97 2.18
N ARG A 194 -4.47 -1.90 1.26
CA ARG A 194 -4.63 -2.85 0.15
C ARG A 194 -3.92 -2.34 -1.09
N THR A 195 -3.73 -3.22 -2.07
CA THR A 195 -3.16 -2.80 -3.36
C THR A 195 -4.11 -1.85 -4.07
N MET A 196 -5.37 -2.25 -4.26
CA MET A 196 -6.40 -1.38 -4.84
C MET A 196 -7.70 -1.47 -4.04
N SER A 197 -8.48 -0.39 -4.04
CA SER A 197 -9.83 -0.40 -3.48
C SER A 197 -10.75 0.49 -4.30
N ALA A 198 -12.01 0.05 -4.45
CA ALA A 198 -13.04 0.88 -5.03
C ALA A 198 -13.32 2.09 -4.11
N MET A 199 -13.58 3.23 -4.72
CA MET A 199 -13.92 4.47 -4.02
C MET A 199 -15.18 5.08 -4.64
N PRO A 200 -16.38 4.49 -4.46
CA PRO A 200 -17.59 4.89 -5.19
C PRO A 200 -17.95 6.38 -5.11
N ASP A 201 -17.55 7.04 -4.03
CA ASP A 201 -17.72 8.46 -3.73
C ASP A 201 -16.52 9.34 -4.16
N GLY A 202 -15.62 8.80 -4.99
CA GLY A 202 -14.37 9.43 -5.39
C GLY A 202 -14.53 10.73 -6.19
N GLN A 203 -15.70 10.98 -6.75
CA GLN A 203 -16.02 12.28 -7.36
C GLN A 203 -15.86 13.44 -6.37
N LYS A 204 -16.15 13.24 -5.08
CA LYS A 204 -15.94 14.28 -4.04
C LYS A 204 -14.47 14.66 -3.92
N VAL A 205 -13.58 13.66 -4.03
CA VAL A 205 -12.11 13.87 -3.99
C VAL A 205 -11.65 14.55 -5.26
N LEU A 206 -12.14 14.11 -6.42
CA LEU A 206 -11.78 14.72 -7.71
C LEU A 206 -12.18 16.20 -7.76
N ASN A 207 -13.40 16.55 -7.33
CA ASN A 207 -13.87 17.94 -7.31
C ASN A 207 -12.99 18.85 -6.44
N LEU A 208 -12.44 18.33 -5.34
CA LEU A 208 -11.53 19.09 -4.48
C LEU A 208 -10.15 19.29 -5.13
N ILE A 209 -9.70 18.33 -5.93
CA ILE A 209 -8.42 18.40 -6.63
C ILE A 209 -8.50 19.36 -7.84
N GLU A 210 -9.64 19.35 -8.55
CA GLU A 210 -9.83 20.12 -9.78
C GLU A 210 -10.45 21.51 -9.56
N GLY A 211 -11.02 21.79 -8.38
CA GLY A 211 -11.63 23.07 -8.01
C GLY A 211 -10.67 24.00 -7.28
#